data_AF-A0A815R4K8-F1
#
_entry.id   AF-A0A815R4K8-F1
#
_cell.length_a   1.000
_cell.length_b   1.000
_cell.length_c   1.000
_cell.angle_alpha   90.00
_cell.angle_beta   90.00
_cell.angle_gamma   90.00
#
_symmetry.space_group_name_H-M   'P 1'
#
loop_
_entity.id
_entity.type
_entity.pdbx_description
1 polymer ?
#
loop_
_entity_poly.entity_id
_entity_poly.type
_entity_poly.pdbx_seq_one_letter_code
_entity_poly.pdbx_strand_id
1 'polypeptide(L)'
;MHAIEIAKMMDVTITHDDIEVAHFTGAKDVQQRDVIVRFYSRETCQKLLKNRKKLQKKQSDRKYFIFEDCTKRAMALFSKMRQHLPEDTKFHVYIRNGRVLYRPSLQAKPVVIDRDQTVSDLLLKLKLNGA
;
A
#
# COMPACT_ATOMS: atom_id res chain seq x y z
N MET A 1 -16.18 -1.23 13.24
CA MET A 1 -17.25 -1.67 12.33
C MET A 1 -16.94 -1.48 10.85
N HIS A 2 -16.19 -0.45 10.43
CA HIS A 2 -15.90 -0.21 8.99
C HIS A 2 -15.07 -1.30 8.27
N ALA A 3 -14.17 -2.02 8.94
CA ALA A 3 -13.25 -2.95 8.26
C ALA A 3 -13.95 -4.16 7.61
N ILE A 4 -14.94 -4.75 8.30
CA ILE A 4 -15.70 -5.92 7.82
C ILE A 4 -16.56 -5.55 6.60
N GLU A 5 -17.19 -4.38 6.63
CA GLU A 5 -18.00 -3.87 5.52
C GLU A 5 -17.14 -3.60 4.28
N ILE A 6 -15.99 -2.94 4.48
CA ILE A 6 -15.03 -2.66 3.40
C ILE A 6 -14.49 -3.97 2.81
N ALA A 7 -14.24 -4.99 3.64
CA ALA A 7 -13.84 -6.32 3.17
C ALA A 7 -14.89 -6.99 2.29
N LYS A 8 -16.17 -6.92 2.66
CA LYS A 8 -17.28 -7.42 1.84
C LYS A 8 -17.33 -6.74 0.47
N MET A 9 -17.09 -5.43 0.41
CA MET A 9 -17.01 -4.71 -0.88
C MET A 9 -15.88 -5.22 -1.80
N MET A 10 -14.83 -5.79 -1.20
CA MET A 10 -13.70 -6.43 -1.91
C MET A 10 -13.92 -7.92 -2.22
N ASP A 11 -15.09 -8.47 -1.92
CA ASP A 11 -15.39 -9.91 -1.97
C ASP A 11 -14.42 -10.71 -1.08
N VAL A 12 -14.05 -10.17 0.08
CA VAL A 12 -13.24 -10.84 1.10
C VAL A 12 -14.10 -11.00 2.35
N THR A 13 -14.26 -12.24 2.79
CA THR A 13 -14.97 -12.56 4.04
C THR A 13 -14.00 -12.47 5.20
N ILE A 14 -14.28 -11.57 6.14
CA ILE A 14 -13.61 -11.49 7.44
C ILE A 14 -14.66 -11.39 8.54
N THR A 15 -14.34 -11.90 9.70
CA THR A 15 -15.17 -11.89 10.91
C THR A 15 -14.49 -11.07 12.00
N HIS A 16 -15.15 -10.93 13.15
CA HIS A 16 -14.53 -10.31 14.32
C HIS A 16 -13.33 -11.13 14.83
N ASP A 17 -13.38 -12.45 14.70
CA ASP A 17 -12.33 -13.36 15.17
C ASP A 17 -11.05 -13.28 14.33
N ASP A 18 -11.12 -12.68 13.13
CA ASP A 18 -9.94 -12.42 12.30
C ASP A 18 -9.16 -11.16 12.74
N ILE A 19 -9.77 -10.30 13.58
CA ILE A 19 -9.26 -8.98 13.94
C ILE A 19 -8.71 -9.01 15.36
N GLU A 20 -7.41 -8.81 15.50
CA GLU A 20 -6.73 -8.73 16.79
C GLU A 20 -6.97 -7.36 17.44
N VAL A 21 -6.76 -6.28 16.69
CA VAL A 21 -6.94 -4.90 17.17
C VAL A 21 -7.44 -4.03 16.03
N ALA A 22 -8.38 -3.14 16.31
CA ALA A 22 -8.75 -2.05 15.40
C ALA A 22 -8.78 -0.73 16.18
N HIS A 23 -8.04 0.27 15.71
CA HIS A 23 -7.96 1.56 16.35
C HIS A 23 -8.06 2.70 15.34
N PHE A 24 -8.73 3.78 15.73
CA PHE A 24 -8.71 5.03 14.97
C PHE A 24 -7.41 5.79 15.27
N THR A 25 -6.81 6.38 14.25
CA THR A 25 -5.69 7.30 14.40
C THR A 25 -6.16 8.75 14.32
N GLY A 26 -5.37 9.66 14.88
CA GLY A 26 -5.69 11.09 14.92
C GLY A 26 -6.57 11.51 16.10
N ALA A 27 -6.77 12.82 16.23
CA ALA A 27 -7.56 13.41 17.31
C ALA A 27 -9.06 13.18 17.10
N LYS A 28 -9.84 13.14 18.19
CA LYS A 28 -11.27 12.74 18.18
C LYS A 28 -12.18 13.71 17.42
N ASP A 29 -11.75 14.95 17.27
CA ASP A 29 -12.40 16.07 16.60
C ASP A 29 -12.24 16.06 15.07
N VAL A 30 -11.35 15.22 14.53
CA VAL A 30 -11.20 15.07 13.08
C VAL A 30 -12.36 14.26 12.49
N GLN A 31 -13.10 14.86 11.55
CA GLN A 31 -14.25 14.22 10.88
C GLN A 31 -13.90 12.90 10.16
N GLN A 32 -12.71 12.82 9.57
CA GLN A 32 -12.22 11.64 8.87
C GLN A 32 -10.94 11.13 9.52
N ARG A 33 -11.06 10.03 10.28
CA ARG A 33 -9.94 9.36 10.94
C ARG A 33 -9.57 8.10 10.20
N ASP A 34 -8.27 7.85 10.05
CA ASP A 34 -7.82 6.57 9.54
C ASP A 34 -8.07 5.48 10.59
N VAL A 35 -8.20 4.25 10.13
CA VAL A 35 -8.34 3.07 10.98
C VAL A 35 -7.18 2.15 10.69
N ILE A 36 -6.38 1.85 11.71
CA ILE A 36 -5.39 0.79 11.65
C ILE A 36 -6.02 -0.48 12.19
N VAL A 37 -5.95 -1.54 11.39
CA VAL A 37 -6.50 -2.86 11.71
C VAL A 37 -5.37 -3.88 11.69
N ARG A 38 -5.16 -4.51 12.84
CA ARG A 38 -4.26 -5.65 13.00
C ARG A 38 -5.09 -6.92 12.95
N PHE A 39 -4.69 -7.84 12.08
CA PHE A 39 -5.34 -9.14 11.91
C PHE A 39 -4.51 -10.23 12.59
N TYR A 40 -5.16 -11.25 13.12
CA TYR A 40 -4.46 -12.43 13.66
C TYR A 40 -3.70 -13.19 12.56
N SER A 41 -4.25 -13.19 11.33
CA SER A 41 -3.63 -13.86 10.18
C SER A 41 -3.06 -12.86 9.17
N ARG A 42 -1.77 -13.05 8.86
CA ARG A 42 -1.10 -12.34 7.76
C ARG A 42 -1.75 -12.63 6.41
N GLU A 43 -2.27 -13.83 6.23
CA GLU A 43 -2.95 -14.24 5.00
C GLU A 43 -4.21 -13.41 4.77
N THR A 44 -5.00 -13.17 5.81
CA THR A 44 -6.20 -12.31 5.77
C THR A 44 -5.84 -10.89 5.33
N CYS A 45 -4.80 -10.30 5.95
CA CYS A 45 -4.29 -8.99 5.54
C CYS A 45 -3.87 -8.98 4.06
N GLN A 46 -3.13 -10.00 3.59
CA GLN A 46 -2.71 -10.09 2.19
C GLN A 46 -3.88 -10.26 1.21
N LYS A 47 -4.92 -11.03 1.58
CA LYS A 47 -6.15 -11.16 0.77
C LYS A 47 -6.85 -9.82 0.59
N LEU A 48 -6.96 -9.01 1.64
CA LEU A 48 -7.52 -7.66 1.58
C LEU A 48 -6.68 -6.75 0.67
N LEU A 49 -5.36 -6.71 0.89
CA LEU A 49 -4.45 -5.89 0.09
C LEU A 49 -4.45 -6.26 -1.40
N LYS A 50 -4.59 -7.55 -1.73
CA LYS A 50 -4.71 -8.03 -3.12
C LYS A 50 -6.03 -7.58 -3.76
N ASN A 51 -7.13 -7.62 -3.02
CA ASN A 51 -8.47 -7.30 -3.54
C ASN A 51 -8.84 -5.81 -3.46
N ARG A 52 -8.04 -4.94 -2.83
CA ARG A 52 -8.32 -3.49 -2.70
C ARG A 52 -8.62 -2.76 -3.99
N LYS A 53 -8.07 -3.22 -5.13
CA LYS A 53 -8.38 -2.63 -6.45
C LYS A 53 -9.87 -2.75 -6.83
N LYS A 54 -10.59 -3.71 -6.25
CA LYS A 54 -12.04 -3.86 -6.44
C LYS A 54 -12.83 -2.72 -5.81
N LEU A 55 -12.31 -2.08 -4.75
CA LEU A 55 -12.92 -0.88 -4.18
C LEU A 55 -12.94 0.26 -5.19
N GLN A 56 -11.87 0.44 -5.95
CA GLN A 56 -11.78 1.51 -6.95
C GLN A 56 -12.79 1.35 -8.09
N LYS A 57 -13.26 0.11 -8.37
CA LYS A 57 -14.24 -0.17 -9.42
C LYS A 57 -15.70 -0.04 -8.98
N LYS A 58 -15.96 -0.15 -7.67
CA LYS A 58 -17.32 -0.21 -7.10
C LYS A 58 -17.78 1.11 -6.44
N GLN A 59 -16.96 2.17 -6.47
CA GLN A 59 -17.23 3.42 -5.76
C GLN A 59 -17.88 4.47 -6.68
N SER A 60 -19.15 4.83 -6.42
CA SER A 60 -19.79 6.03 -6.96
C SER A 60 -19.57 7.26 -6.06
N ASP A 61 -19.62 7.10 -4.72
CA ASP A 61 -19.79 8.26 -3.82
C ASP A 61 -18.74 8.42 -2.70
N ARG A 62 -17.92 7.40 -2.39
CA ARG A 62 -16.90 7.48 -1.32
C ARG A 62 -15.60 6.78 -1.69
N LYS A 63 -14.47 7.48 -1.54
CA LYS A 63 -13.13 6.94 -1.83
C LYS A 63 -12.49 6.29 -0.61
N TYR A 64 -12.44 4.96 -0.59
CA TYR A 64 -11.69 4.19 0.40
C TYR A 64 -10.29 3.87 -0.09
N PHE A 65 -9.29 4.12 0.76
CA PHE A 65 -7.91 3.74 0.53
C PHE A 65 -7.45 2.72 1.56
N ILE A 66 -6.84 1.63 1.09
CA ILE A 66 -6.29 0.57 1.95
C ILE A 66 -4.81 0.41 1.64
N PHE A 67 -3.99 0.66 2.65
CA PHE A 67 -2.54 0.50 2.58
C PHE A 67 -2.07 -0.46 3.66
N GLU A 68 -0.91 -1.06 3.42
CA GLU A 68 -0.21 -1.81 4.46
C GLU A 68 0.33 -0.80 5.47
N ASP A 69 0.21 -1.10 6.77
CA ASP A 69 0.85 -0.26 7.79
C ASP A 69 2.37 -0.39 7.66
N CYS A 70 3.03 0.75 7.57
CA CYS A 70 4.44 0.84 7.21
C CYS A 70 5.16 1.81 8.13
N THR A 71 6.43 1.54 8.39
CA THR A 71 7.26 2.50 9.11
C THR A 71 7.31 3.84 8.36
N LYS A 72 7.43 4.95 9.09
CA LYS A 72 7.59 6.30 8.51
C LYS A 72 8.71 6.34 7.45
N ARG A 73 9.80 5.61 7.70
CA ARG A 73 10.92 5.45 6.76
C ARG A 73 10.50 4.77 5.46
N ALA A 74 9.80 3.64 5.52
CA ALA A 74 9.32 2.95 4.32
C ALA A 74 8.35 3.83 3.51
N MET A 75 7.45 4.55 4.19
CA MET A 75 6.55 5.51 3.54
C MET A 75 7.31 6.66 2.88
N ALA A 76 8.35 7.20 3.53
CA ALA A 76 9.20 8.24 2.94
C ALA A 76 9.91 7.74 1.67
N LEU A 77 10.49 6.54 1.71
CA LEU A 77 11.14 5.91 0.55
C LEU A 77 10.15 5.67 -0.60
N PHE A 78 8.94 5.18 -0.28
CA PHE A 78 7.88 4.96 -1.26
C PHE A 78 7.46 6.25 -1.96
N SER A 79 7.20 7.31 -1.18
CA SER A 79 6.84 8.63 -1.70
C SER A 79 7.96 9.22 -2.56
N LYS A 80 9.21 9.16 -2.10
CA LYS A 80 10.38 9.66 -2.83
C LYS A 80 10.52 8.99 -4.20
N MET A 81 10.42 7.66 -4.24
CA MET A 81 10.45 6.90 -5.51
C MET A 81 9.32 7.33 -6.45
N ARG A 82 8.09 7.45 -5.94
CA ARG A 82 6.94 7.84 -6.76
C ARG A 82 6.98 9.29 -7.23
N GLN A 83 7.71 10.18 -6.54
CA GLN A 83 7.90 11.56 -6.99
C GLN A 83 8.83 11.66 -8.21
N HIS A 84 9.84 10.79 -8.28
CA HIS A 84 10.85 10.84 -9.34
C HIS A 84 10.55 9.93 -10.54
N LEU A 85 9.58 9.02 -10.41
CA LEU A 85 9.16 8.16 -11.50
C LEU A 85 8.08 8.81 -12.39
N PRO A 86 8.16 8.64 -13.72
CA PRO A 86 7.07 8.94 -14.64
C PRO A 86 5.73 8.31 -14.20
N GLU A 87 4.61 9.00 -14.44
CA GLU A 87 3.27 8.58 -13.97
C GLU A 87 2.90 7.15 -14.42
N ASP A 88 3.24 6.83 -15.66
CA ASP A 88 3.09 5.53 -16.31
C ASP A 88 4.03 4.44 -15.75
N THR A 89 4.92 4.77 -14.82
CA THR A 89 5.79 3.78 -14.14
C THR A 89 5.59 3.75 -12.64
N LYS A 90 4.77 4.63 -12.06
CA LYS A 90 4.52 4.65 -10.60
C LYS A 90 3.91 3.35 -10.09
N PHE A 91 3.19 2.60 -10.93
CA PHE A 91 2.64 1.29 -10.55
C PHE A 91 3.71 0.19 -10.41
N HIS A 92 4.93 0.43 -10.88
CA HIS A 92 6.08 -0.46 -10.66
C HIS A 92 6.63 -0.36 -9.23
N VAL A 93 6.27 0.68 -8.47
CA VAL A 93 6.63 0.82 -7.06
C VAL A 93 5.44 0.41 -6.19
N TYR A 94 5.66 -0.54 -5.29
CA TYR A 94 4.63 -1.00 -4.36
C TYR A 94 5.25 -1.41 -3.04
N ILE A 95 4.43 -1.41 -2.00
CA ILE A 95 4.83 -1.91 -0.68
C ILE A 95 4.30 -3.34 -0.53
N ARG A 96 5.15 -4.21 0.01
CA ARG A 96 4.77 -5.56 0.42
C ARG A 96 5.59 -5.95 1.64
N ASN A 97 4.92 -6.45 2.68
CA ASN A 97 5.58 -6.94 3.89
C ASN A 97 6.43 -5.84 4.57
N GLY A 98 5.92 -4.61 4.62
CA GLY A 98 6.58 -3.43 5.16
C GLY A 98 7.80 -2.93 4.36
N ARG A 99 8.08 -3.52 3.19
CA ARG A 99 9.22 -3.17 2.33
C ARG A 99 8.75 -2.48 1.06
N VAL A 100 9.46 -1.44 0.67
CA VAL A 100 9.28 -0.78 -0.63
C VAL A 100 9.96 -1.63 -1.70
N LEU A 101 9.24 -1.95 -2.76
CA LEU A 101 9.71 -2.74 -3.88
C LEU A 101 9.54 -1.94 -5.17
N TYR A 102 10.52 -2.04 -6.06
CA TYR A 102 10.44 -1.53 -7.42
C TYR A 102 10.60 -2.67 -8.42
N ARG A 103 9.70 -2.75 -9.40
CA ARG A 103 9.70 -3.79 -10.42
C ARG A 103 9.72 -3.15 -11.82
N PRO A 104 10.89 -3.04 -12.48
CA PRO A 104 11.04 -2.30 -13.74
C PRO A 104 10.13 -2.79 -14.88
N SER A 105 9.80 -4.08 -14.91
CA SER A 105 8.90 -4.70 -15.89
C SER A 105 8.19 -5.92 -15.30
N LEU A 106 7.14 -6.38 -15.97
CA LEU A 106 6.39 -7.57 -15.54
C LEU A 106 7.22 -8.86 -15.52
N GLN A 107 8.35 -8.90 -16.22
CA GLN A 107 9.27 -10.03 -16.28
C GLN A 107 10.45 -9.85 -15.31
N ALA A 108 10.78 -8.62 -14.90
CA ALA A 108 11.88 -8.36 -14.00
C ALA A 108 11.63 -8.86 -12.57
N LYS A 109 12.71 -9.21 -11.86
CA LYS A 109 12.66 -9.46 -10.41
C LYS A 109 12.48 -8.14 -9.65
N PRO A 110 11.63 -8.09 -8.61
CA PRO A 110 11.51 -6.90 -7.77
C PRO A 110 12.81 -6.58 -7.03
N VAL A 111 13.18 -5.31 -7.03
CA VAL A 111 14.30 -4.76 -6.25
C VAL A 111 13.76 -4.18 -4.95
N VAL A 112 14.40 -4.52 -3.83
CA VAL A 112 14.05 -3.96 -2.51
C VAL A 112 14.68 -2.58 -2.37
N ILE A 113 13.89 -1.61 -1.94
CA ILE A 113 14.33 -0.26 -1.63
C ILE A 113 14.27 -0.10 -0.11
N ASP A 114 15.43 -0.18 0.51
CA ASP A 114 15.61 -0.14 1.95
C ASP A 114 16.27 1.15 2.45
N ARG A 115 17.00 1.86 1.57
CA ARG A 115 17.75 3.08 1.90
C ARG A 115 17.73 4.09 0.76
N ASP A 116 18.02 5.35 1.09
CA ASP A 116 18.06 6.44 0.11
C ASP A 116 19.07 6.21 -1.02
N GLN A 117 20.22 5.60 -0.73
CA GLN A 117 21.21 5.28 -1.75
C GLN A 117 20.62 4.39 -2.87
N THR A 118 19.84 3.38 -2.49
CA THR A 118 19.19 2.48 -3.45
C THR A 118 18.20 3.23 -4.36
N VAL A 119 17.54 4.27 -3.85
CA VAL A 119 16.69 5.17 -4.65
C VAL A 119 17.54 5.93 -5.66
N SER A 120 18.60 6.59 -5.21
CA SER A 120 19.50 7.36 -6.07
C SER A 120 20.12 6.51 -7.19
N ASP A 121 20.62 5.32 -6.86
CA ASP A 121 21.22 4.39 -7.82
C ASP A 121 20.22 3.93 -8.89
N LEU A 122 18.97 3.63 -8.48
CA LEU A 122 17.90 3.24 -9.40
C LEU A 122 17.52 4.39 -10.33
N LEU A 123 17.36 5.60 -9.79
CA LEU A 123 17.01 6.77 -10.60
C LEU A 123 18.13 7.13 -11.60
N LEU A 124 19.39 6.97 -11.20
CA LEU A 124 20.53 7.16 -12.11
C LEU A 124 20.48 6.15 -13.26
N LYS A 125 20.27 4.87 -12.96
CA LYS A 125 20.14 3.82 -14.00
C LYS A 125 18.97 4.07 -14.95
N LEU A 126 17.85 4.54 -14.44
CA LEU A 126 16.68 4.86 -15.27
C LEU A 126 16.93 6.05 -16.19
N LYS A 127 17.65 7.09 -15.71
CA LYS A 127 18.06 8.22 -16.55
C LYS A 127 19.03 7.82 -17.65
N LEU A 128 19.99 6.93 -17.35
CA LEU A 128 20.98 6.45 -18.32
C LEU A 128 20.38 5.56 -19.41
N ASN A 129 19.28 4.86 -19.12
CA ASN A 129 18.61 3.97 -20.08
C ASN A 129 17.44 4.64 -20.83
N GLY A 130 17.15 5.91 -20.55
CA GLY A 130 16.06 6.69 -21.16
C GLY A 130 16.54 7.84 -22.06
N ALA A 131 17.84 7.91 -22.34
CA ALA A 131 18.47 8.80 -23.31
C ALA A 131 18.93 7.98 -24.53
#